data_AF-A0A6I3UVQ2-F1
#
_entry.id   AF-A0A6I3UVQ2-F1
#
_cell.length_a   1.000
_cell.length_b   1.000
_cell.length_c   1.000
_cell.angle_alpha   90.00
_cell.angle_beta   90.00
_cell.angle_gamma   90.00
#
_symmetry.space_group_name_H-M   'P 1'
#
loop_
_entity.id
_entity.type
_entity.pdbx_description
1 polymer ?
#
loop_
_entity_poly.entity_id
_entity_poly.type
_entity_poly.pdbx_seq_one_letter_code
_entity_poly.pdbx_strand_id
1 'polypeptide(L)'
;ILANKRYPLSKDYNPGENPTAKAELLKLIAAMQAEGYPISDQYSGFRSYETQAKLYQDYVNQDGKEAADRYSARPGYSEHQTGLAFDLIG
;
A
#
# COMPACT_ATOMS: atom_id res chain seq x y z
N ILE A 1 -8.87 11.77 -4.02
CA ILE A 1 -8.06 11.90 -2.78
C ILE A 1 -6.61 12.15 -3.17
N LEU A 2 -5.83 12.90 -2.40
CA LEU A 2 -4.40 13.12 -2.64
C LEU A 2 -3.63 12.72 -1.39
N ALA A 3 -2.74 11.74 -1.51
CA ALA A 3 -1.86 11.27 -0.44
C ALA A 3 -0.45 11.15 -0.98
N ASN A 4 0.51 11.91 -0.45
CA ASN A 4 1.92 11.83 -0.86
C ASN A 4 2.81 12.44 0.21
N LYS A 5 4.14 12.46 -0.01
CA LYS A 5 5.14 13.00 0.95
C LYS A 5 4.91 14.46 1.39
N ARG A 6 4.06 15.23 0.70
CA ARG A 6 3.69 16.62 1.07
C ARG A 6 2.29 16.71 1.69
N TYR A 7 1.36 15.86 1.27
CA TYR A 7 -0.03 15.86 1.70
C TYR A 7 -0.36 14.56 2.45
N PRO A 8 -0.25 14.55 3.79
CA PRO A 8 -0.61 13.38 4.58
C PRO A 8 -2.13 13.24 4.73
N LEU A 9 -2.55 12.00 4.98
CA LEU A 9 -3.89 11.65 5.44
C LEU A 9 -3.96 11.77 6.97
N SER A 10 -5.16 12.06 7.48
CA SER A 10 -5.43 12.03 8.93
C SER A 10 -5.14 10.64 9.49
N LYS A 11 -4.66 10.57 10.73
CA LYS A 11 -4.54 9.30 11.48
C LYS A 11 -5.88 8.57 11.60
N ASP A 12 -6.99 9.30 11.62
CA ASP A 12 -8.34 8.75 11.77
C ASP A 12 -8.97 8.36 10.42
N TYR A 13 -8.29 8.65 9.30
CA TYR A 13 -8.76 8.26 7.96
C TYR A 13 -8.47 6.77 7.72
N ASN A 14 -9.49 5.95 7.94
CA ASN A 14 -9.41 4.50 7.87
C ASN A 14 -10.59 3.93 7.05
N PRO A 15 -10.59 4.11 5.72
CA PRO A 15 -11.72 3.71 4.87
C PRO A 15 -11.80 2.19 4.63
N GLY A 16 -10.75 1.44 4.95
CA GLY A 16 -10.57 0.09 4.44
C GLY A 16 -10.23 0.05 2.95
N GLU A 17 -10.24 -1.14 2.37
CA GLU A 17 -9.99 -1.35 0.94
C GLU A 17 -11.20 -0.91 0.11
N ASN A 18 -10.97 -0.14 -0.96
CA ASN A 18 -12.05 0.33 -1.82
C ASN A 18 -12.60 -0.83 -2.67
N PRO A 19 -13.91 -1.16 -2.58
CA PRO A 19 -14.46 -2.33 -3.25
C PRO A 19 -14.46 -2.23 -4.77
N THR A 20 -14.65 -1.03 -5.33
CA THR A 20 -14.60 -0.82 -6.79
C THR A 20 -13.20 -1.01 -7.33
N ALA A 21 -12.20 -0.42 -6.66
CA ALA A 21 -10.80 -0.56 -7.06
C ALA A 21 -10.33 -2.02 -6.94
N LYS A 22 -10.72 -2.72 -5.87
CA LYS A 22 -10.48 -4.16 -5.70
C LYS A 22 -11.07 -4.98 -6.85
N ALA A 23 -12.31 -4.69 -7.27
CA ALA A 23 -12.94 -5.41 -8.37
C ALA A 23 -12.17 -5.27 -9.69
N GLU A 24 -11.64 -4.08 -9.99
CA GLU A 24 -10.81 -3.86 -11.17
C GLU A 24 -9.41 -4.49 -11.03
N LEU A 25 -8.81 -4.47 -9.84
CA LEU A 25 -7.55 -5.17 -9.55
C LEU A 25 -7.65 -6.67 -9.85
N LEU A 26 -8.73 -7.33 -9.42
CA LEU A 26 -8.90 -8.77 -9.63
C LEU A 26 -9.02 -9.11 -11.12
N LYS A 27 -9.63 -8.24 -11.93
CA LYS A 27 -9.65 -8.40 -13.40
C LYS A 27 -8.25 -8.25 -13.98
N LEU A 28 -7.46 -7.28 -13.49
CA LEU A 28 -6.08 -7.07 -13.92
C LEU A 28 -5.21 -8.29 -13.62
N ILE A 29 -5.27 -8.83 -12.39
CA ILE A 29 -4.53 -10.04 -11.99
C ILE A 29 -4.89 -11.22 -12.90
N ALA A 30 -6.20 -11.46 -13.11
CA ALA A 30 -6.66 -12.54 -13.98
C ALA A 30 -6.17 -12.39 -15.44
N ALA A 31 -6.15 -11.16 -15.96
CA ALA A 31 -5.62 -10.88 -17.30
C ALA A 31 -4.10 -11.15 -17.37
N MET A 32 -3.33 -10.71 -16.36
CA MET A 32 -1.89 -10.98 -16.31
C MET A 32 -1.58 -12.48 -16.25
N GLN A 33 -2.32 -13.23 -15.44
CA GLN A 33 -2.17 -14.68 -15.35
C GLN A 33 -2.55 -15.39 -16.66
N ALA A 34 -3.60 -14.93 -17.35
CA ALA A 34 -4.00 -15.45 -18.65
C ALA A 34 -2.94 -15.22 -19.75
N GLU A 35 -2.17 -14.13 -19.64
CA GLU A 35 -1.00 -13.86 -20.50
C GLU A 35 0.27 -14.62 -20.07
N GLY A 36 0.20 -15.42 -19.00
CA GLY A 36 1.30 -16.26 -18.53
C GLY A 36 2.28 -15.56 -17.60
N TYR A 37 1.96 -14.35 -17.11
CA TYR A 37 2.79 -13.70 -16.09
C TYR A 37 2.63 -14.43 -14.74
N PRO A 38 3.73 -14.70 -14.01
CA PRO A 38 3.68 -15.34 -12.70
C PRO A 38 3.27 -14.32 -11.64
N ILE A 39 1.98 -13.96 -11.60
CA ILE A 39 1.43 -13.02 -10.61
C ILE A 39 0.54 -13.80 -9.64
N SER A 40 0.75 -13.59 -8.35
CA SER A 40 -0.03 -14.15 -7.27
C SER A 40 -1.42 -13.52 -7.18
N ASP A 41 -2.40 -14.27 -6.68
CA ASP A 41 -3.69 -13.72 -6.25
C ASP A 41 -3.57 -12.87 -4.98
N GLN A 42 -2.44 -12.96 -4.29
CA GLN A 42 -2.13 -12.13 -3.12
C GLN A 42 -1.53 -10.78 -3.54
N TYR A 43 -1.90 -9.73 -2.82
CA TYR A 43 -1.45 -8.37 -3.06
C TYR A 43 -1.40 -7.59 -1.74
N SER A 44 -0.64 -6.49 -1.71
CA SER A 44 -0.64 -5.54 -0.58
C SER A 44 -1.56 -4.36 -0.91
N GLY A 45 -2.78 -4.40 -0.37
CA GLY A 45 -3.81 -3.38 -0.57
C GLY A 45 -3.84 -2.34 0.55
N PHE A 46 -5.00 -2.18 1.19
CA PHE A 46 -5.18 -1.20 2.26
C PHE A 46 -4.23 -1.41 3.45
N ARG A 47 -3.60 -0.33 3.90
CA ARG A 47 -2.87 -0.28 5.18
C ARG A 47 -3.35 0.89 6.02
N SER A 48 -3.83 0.62 7.24
CA SER A 48 -4.22 1.67 8.18
C SER A 48 -3.01 2.50 8.62
N TYR A 49 -3.29 3.65 9.23
CA TYR A 49 -2.26 4.50 9.82
C TYR A 49 -1.38 3.73 10.82
N GLU A 50 -1.99 2.93 11.70
CA GLU A 50 -1.32 2.16 12.73
C GLU A 50 -0.44 1.06 12.13
N THR A 51 -0.95 0.33 11.14
CA THR A 51 -0.18 -0.67 10.40
C THR A 51 1.02 -0.03 9.71
N GLN A 52 0.84 1.15 9.11
CA GLN A 52 1.93 1.90 8.48
C GLN A 52 2.95 2.39 9.52
N ALA A 53 2.51 2.80 10.71
CA ALA A 53 3.41 3.23 11.78
C ALA A 53 4.30 2.07 12.26
N LYS A 54 3.72 0.88 12.47
CA LYS A 54 4.48 -0.32 12.81
C LYS A 54 5.46 -0.69 11.70
N LEU A 55 4.99 -0.78 10.45
CA LEU A 55 5.82 -1.14 9.31
C LEU A 55 7.01 -0.18 9.12
N TYR A 56 6.75 1.13 9.20
CA TYR A 56 7.80 2.13 9.11
C TYR A 56 8.83 1.96 10.23
N GLN A 57 8.38 1.73 11.46
CA GLN A 57 9.29 1.52 12.59
C GLN A 57 10.11 0.24 12.46
N ASP A 58 9.52 -0.84 11.96
CA ASP A 58 10.23 -2.10 11.69
C ASP A 58 11.39 -1.86 10.70
N TYR A 59 11.15 -1.09 9.63
CA TYR A 59 12.21 -0.70 8.68
C TYR A 59 13.26 0.24 9.26
N VAL A 60 12.86 1.21 10.09
CA VAL A 60 13.82 2.07 10.79
C VAL A 60 14.74 1.24 11.69
N ASN A 61 14.20 0.24 12.37
CA ASN A 61 14.95 -0.64 13.25
C ASN A 61 15.90 -1.56 12.47
N GLN A 62 15.47 -2.06 11.31
CA GLN A 62 16.23 -3.02 10.52
C GLN A 62 17.33 -2.35 9.68
N ASP A 63 16.97 -1.28 8.97
CA ASP A 63 17.80 -0.71 7.90
C ASP A 63 18.20 0.75 8.15
N GLY A 64 17.71 1.35 9.23
CA GLY A 64 17.96 2.74 9.58
C GLY A 64 16.98 3.73 8.95
N LYS A 65 16.92 4.93 9.53
CA LYS A 65 15.92 5.95 9.19
C LYS A 65 15.98 6.44 7.75
N GLU A 66 17.16 6.65 7.21
CA GLU A 66 17.35 7.18 5.86
C GLU A 66 16.87 6.17 4.80
N ALA A 67 17.16 4.88 5.02
CA ALA A 67 16.69 3.81 4.17
C ALA A 67 15.15 3.70 4.22
N ALA A 68 14.57 3.70 5.43
CA ALA A 68 13.14 3.68 5.62
C ALA A 68 12.41 4.88 4.97
N ASP A 69 12.98 6.09 5.05
CA ASP A 69 12.41 7.29 4.40
C ASP A 69 12.49 7.23 2.85
N ARG A 70 13.38 6.40 2.30
CA ARG A 70 13.55 6.21 0.85
C ARG A 70 12.54 5.23 0.27
N TYR A 71 12.46 4.01 0.81
CA TYR A 71 11.62 2.94 0.22
C TYR A 71 10.30 2.69 0.95
N SER A 72 10.12 3.25 2.16
CA SER A 72 8.84 3.20 2.88
C SER A 72 8.21 4.59 2.97
N ALA A 73 7.09 4.68 3.69
CA ALA A 73 6.39 5.92 3.96
C ALA A 73 6.13 6.07 5.46
N ARG A 74 6.32 7.28 5.97
CA ARG A 74 5.87 7.65 7.32
C ARG A 74 4.34 7.47 7.42
N PRO A 75 3.78 7.14 8.59
CA PRO A 75 2.34 6.97 8.73
C PRO A 75 1.59 8.27 8.35
N GLY A 76 0.48 8.13 7.63
CA GLY A 76 -0.24 9.25 7.00
C GLY A 76 0.26 9.60 5.59
N TYR A 77 1.48 9.23 5.20
CA TYR A 77 2.06 9.58 3.90
C TYR A 77 2.04 8.43 2.86
N SER A 78 1.41 7.30 3.21
CA SER A 78 1.29 6.15 2.31
C SER A 78 -0.03 6.19 1.54
N GLU A 79 0.02 6.02 0.23
CA GLU A 79 -1.17 5.89 -0.62
C GLU A 79 -2.00 4.65 -0.27
N HIS A 80 -1.40 3.60 0.32
CA HIS A 80 -2.15 2.42 0.80
C HIS A 80 -3.22 2.77 1.85
N GLN A 81 -3.06 3.86 2.59
CA GLN A 81 -4.09 4.31 3.54
C GLN A 81 -5.35 4.86 2.83
N THR A 82 -5.27 5.16 1.53
CA THR A 82 -6.45 5.53 0.72
C THR A 82 -7.40 4.37 0.46
N GLY A 83 -6.92 3.12 0.54
CA GLY A 83 -7.64 1.94 0.07
C GLY A 83 -7.69 1.79 -1.45
N LEU A 84 -6.94 2.63 -2.19
CA LEU A 84 -6.92 2.65 -3.67
C LEU A 84 -5.58 2.21 -4.27
N ALA A 85 -4.55 2.01 -3.44
CA ALA A 85 -3.22 1.56 -3.87
C ALA A 85 -3.04 0.07 -3.58
N PHE A 86 -2.42 -0.63 -4.53
CA PHE A 86 -2.22 -2.07 -4.50
C PHE A 86 -0.84 -2.43 -5.06
N ASP A 87 0.00 -3.08 -4.26
CA ASP A 87 1.24 -3.68 -4.77
C ASP A 87 0.95 -5.13 -5.17
N LEU A 88 1.22 -5.47 -6.44
CA LEU A 88 1.13 -6.84 -6.95
C LEU A 88 2.34 -7.66 -6.48
N ILE A 89 2.09 -8.95 -6.21
CA ILE A 89 3.12 -9.91 -5.79
C ILE A 89 3.27 -10.95 -6.90
N GLY A 90 4.51 -11.26 -7.27
CA GLY A 90 4.86 -12.34 -8.20
C GLY A 90 5.48 -13.54 -7.50
#